data_AF-A0A8T3W877-F1
#
_entry.id   AF-A0A8T3W877-F1
#
_cell.length_a   1.000
_cell.length_b   1.000
_cell.length_c   1.000
_cell.angle_alpha   90.00
_cell.angle_beta   90.00
_cell.angle_gamma   90.00
#
_symmetry.space_group_name_H-M   'P 1'
#
loop_
_entity.id
_entity.type
_entity.pdbx_description
1 polymer ?
#
loop_
_entity_poly.entity_id
_entity_poly.type
_entity_poly.pdbx_seq_one_letter_code
_entity_poly.pdbx_strand_id
1 'polypeptide(L)' 'NFREKDYNKLVEYFTQNRVKNVLSENVRDFPSKFILKLLLNEPRLLRYAFKAL' A
#
# COMPACT_ATOMS: atom_id res chain seq x y z
N ASN A 1 -14.02 -0.76 -10.91
CA ASN A 1 -13.14 0.11 -11.72
C ASN A 1 -12.40 1.15 -10.88
N PHE A 2 -11.08 1.11 -11.00
CA PHE A 2 -10.17 2.15 -10.52
C PHE A 2 -10.41 3.45 -11.26
N ARG A 3 -10.49 4.58 -10.55
CA ARG A 3 -10.61 5.92 -11.15
C ARG A 3 -9.37 6.74 -10.84
N GLU A 4 -9.12 7.81 -11.58
CA GLU A 4 -7.98 8.72 -11.37
C GLU A 4 -7.87 9.23 -9.92
N LYS A 5 -9.00 9.58 -9.28
CA LYS A 5 -9.03 9.94 -7.86
C LYS A 5 -8.55 8.84 -6.90
N ASP A 6 -8.71 7.57 -7.28
CA ASP A 6 -8.19 6.44 -6.50
C ASP A 6 -6.68 6.32 -6.68
N TYR A 7 -6.14 6.62 -7.87
CA TYR A 7 -4.70 6.73 -8.12
C TYR A 7 -4.05 7.85 -7.29
N ASN A 8 -4.61 9.05 -7.32
CA ASN A 8 -4.06 10.19 -6.57
C ASN A 8 -4.01 9.90 -5.06
N LYS A 9 -5.07 9.27 -4.52
CA LYS A 9 -5.09 8.83 -3.11
C LYS A 9 -4.08 7.73 -2.82
N LEU A 10 -3.85 6.82 -3.76
CA LEU A 10 -2.81 5.80 -3.62
C LEU A 10 -1.42 6.44 -3.54
N VAL A 11 -1.12 7.38 -4.43
CA VAL A 11 0.14 8.14 -4.40
C VAL A 11 0.28 8.88 -3.06
N GLU A 12 -0.77 9.52 -2.58
CA GLU A 12 -0.79 10.17 -1.27
C GLU A 12 -0.46 9.20 -0.14
N TYR A 13 -1.03 7.99 -0.14
CA TYR A 13 -0.76 7.00 0.89
C TYR A 13 0.67 6.46 0.84
N PHE A 14 1.21 6.22 -0.35
CA PHE A 14 2.57 5.70 -0.53
C PHE A 14 3.66 6.75 -0.33
N THR A 15 3.33 8.05 -0.37
CA THR A 15 4.29 9.13 -0.09
C THR A 15 4.50 9.39 1.41
N GLN A 16 3.63 8.86 2.29
CA GLN A 16 3.75 8.97 3.74
C GLN A 16 4.99 8.24 4.26
N ASN A 17 5.73 8.89 5.18
CA ASN A 17 6.97 8.36 5.74
C ASN A 17 6.80 6.96 6.36
N ARG A 18 5.68 6.69 7.03
CA ARG A 18 5.39 5.35 7.59
C ARG A 18 5.33 4.24 6.54
N VAL A 19 4.79 4.53 5.35
CA VAL A 19 4.70 3.57 4.25
C VAL A 19 6.05 3.43 3.55
N LYS A 20 6.78 4.55 3.40
CA LYS A 20 8.16 4.53 2.88
C LYS A 20 9.10 3.69 3.73
N ASN A 21 8.97 3.74 5.05
CA ASN A 21 9.79 2.92 5.95
C ASN A 21 9.51 1.42 5.72
N VAL A 22 8.25 1.04 5.53
CA VAL A 22 7.89 -0.34 5.16
C VAL A 22 8.48 -0.74 3.80
N LEU A 23 8.53 0.18 2.83
CA LEU A 23 9.15 -0.07 1.52
C LEU A 23 10.67 -0.19 1.59
N SER A 24 11.34 0.58 2.46
CA SER A 24 12.80 0.55 2.60
C SER A 24 13.31 -0.63 3.41
N GLU A 25 12.53 -1.10 4.39
CA GLU A 25 12.95 -2.15 5.33
C GLU A 25 12.63 -3.58 4.86
N ASN A 26 11.73 -3.75 3.88
CA ASN A 26 11.34 -5.09 3.43
C ASN A 26 12.03 -5.43 2.10
N VAL A 27 13.06 -6.27 2.22
CA VAL A 27 13.72 -6.95 1.10
C VAL A 27 12.66 -7.76 0.32
N ARG A 28 12.73 -7.75 -1.02
CA ARG A 28 11.72 -8.29 -1.96
C ARG A 28 11.48 -9.81 -1.85
N ASP A 29 12.17 -10.48 -0.94
CA ASP A 29 12.18 -11.93 -0.76
C ASP A 29 10.83 -12.49 -0.27
N PHE A 30 10.00 -11.66 0.39
CA PHE A 30 8.71 -12.09 0.93
C PHE A 30 7.58 -11.10 0.60
N PRO A 31 7.07 -11.11 -0.65
CA PRO A 31 6.07 -10.17 -1.11
C PRO A 31 4.76 -10.23 -0.30
N SER A 32 4.34 -11.41 0.17
CA SER A 32 3.13 -11.55 1.00
C SER A 32 3.27 -10.90 2.38
N LYS A 33 4.43 -11.06 3.03
CA LYS A 33 4.74 -10.43 4.33
C LYS A 33 4.86 -8.92 4.19
N PHE A 34 5.43 -8.45 3.07
CA PHE A 34 5.47 -7.04 2.72
C PHE A 34 4.06 -6.46 2.57
N ILE A 35 3.19 -7.08 1.76
CA ILE A 35 1.81 -6.65 1.56
C ILE A 35 1.07 -6.64 2.91
N LEU A 36 1.24 -7.66 3.75
CA LEU A 36 0.62 -7.69 5.08
C LEU A 36 1.08 -6.53 5.96
N LYS A 37 2.39 -6.28 6.06
CA LYS A 37 2.94 -5.14 6.83
C LYS A 37 2.45 -3.79 6.30
N LEU A 38 2.35 -3.66 4.97
CA LEU A 38 1.85 -2.47 4.30
C LEU A 38 0.39 -2.20 4.67
N LEU A 39 -0.46 -3.24 4.63
CA LEU A 39 -1.87 -3.13 5.02
C LEU A 39 -2.06 -2.86 6.51
N LEU A 40 -1.19 -3.38 7.37
CA LEU A 40 -1.22 -3.07 8.81
C LEU A 40 -0.81 -1.61 9.11
N ASN A 41 0.17 -1.07 8.38
CA ASN A 41 0.63 0.31 8.56
C ASN A 41 -0.30 1.34 7.91
N GLU A 42 -0.95 0.96 6.81
CA GLU A 42 -1.94 1.78 6.13
C GLU A 42 -3.22 0.96 5.81
N PRO A 43 -4.13 0.81 6.79
CA PRO A 43 -5.37 0.05 6.63
C PRO A 43 -6.27 0.59 5.51
N ARG A 44 -6.13 1.88 5.16
CA ARG A 44 -6.90 2.50 4.07
C ARG A 44 -6.57 1.88 2.71
N LEU A 45 -5.44 1.17 2.57
CA LEU A 45 -5.08 0.41 1.38
C LEU A 45 -5.95 -0.84 1.19
N LEU A 46 -6.58 -1.38 2.24
CA LEU A 46 -7.52 -2.52 2.12
C LEU A 46 -8.66 -2.19 1.15
N ARG A 47 -9.13 -0.95 1.14
CA ARG A 47 -10.17 -0.48 0.21
C ARG A 47 -9.79 -0.67 -1.27
N TYR A 48 -8.50 -0.68 -1.58
CA TYR A 48 -7.99 -0.87 -2.93
C TYR A 48 -7.70 -2.33 -3.24
N ALA A 49 -7.32 -3.14 -2.25
CA ALA A 49 -7.13 -4.58 -2.42
C ALA A 49 -8.43 -5.26 -2.91
N PHE A 50 -9.59 -4.91 -2.33
CA PHE A 50 -10.89 -5.43 -2.77
C PHE A 50 -11.42 -4.81 -4.07
N LYS A 51 -10.84 -3.69 -4.53
CA LYS A 51 -11.22 -3.04 -5.79
C LYS A 51 -10.45 -3.59 -7.01
N ALA A 52 -9.36 -4.31 -6.75
CA ALA A 52 -8.47 -4.88 -7.76
C ALA A 52 -8.80 -6.35 -8.08
N LEU A 53 -9.60 -7.00 -7.23
CA LEU A 53 -10.33 -8.24 -7.53
C LEU A 53 -11.61 -7.91 -8.31
#